data_AF-A0A0P9M0K1-F1
#
_entry.id   AF-A0A0P9M0K1-F1
#
_cell.length_a   1.000
_cell.length_b   1.000
_cell.length_c   1.000
_cell.angle_alpha   90.00
_cell.angle_beta   90.00
_cell.angle_gamma   90.00
#
_symmetry.space_group_name_H-M   'P 1'
#
loop_
_entity.id
_entity.type
_entity.pdbx_description
1 polymer ?
#
loop_
_entity_poly.entity_id
_entity_poly.type
_entity_poly.pdbx_seq_one_letter_code
_entity_poly.pdbx_strand_id
1 'polypeptide(L)' 'MIKGVFHDLACAQCDASGWVAAETGQALPLEVLVTQLSMRLQAADRQIEQLKRPAQMTGPAAIYNQNNRRGAGGTNYTGD' A
#
# COMPACT_ATOMS: atom_id res chain seq x y z
N MET A 1 -10.78 -16.03 16.94
CA MET A 1 -9.30 -15.97 16.95
C MET A 1 -8.89 -15.39 18.30
N ILE A 2 -8.30 -16.17 19.19
CA ILE A 2 -7.89 -15.68 20.52
C ILE A 2 -6.51 -15.07 20.36
N LYS A 3 -6.43 -13.73 20.39
CA LYS A 3 -5.16 -13.01 20.51
C LYS A 3 -4.65 -13.19 21.94
N GLY A 4 -3.45 -13.74 22.10
CA GLY A 4 -2.84 -13.92 23.41
C GLY A 4 -2.55 -12.57 24.06
N VAL A 5 -2.65 -12.48 25.39
CA VAL A 5 -2.46 -11.26 26.20
C VAL A 5 -1.06 -10.62 26.02
N PHE A 6 -0.10 -11.37 25.48
CA PHE A 6 1.28 -10.93 25.26
C PHE A 6 1.51 -10.15 23.96
N HIS A 7 0.46 -9.85 23.17
CA HIS A 7 0.62 -9.10 21.91
C HIS A 7 0.80 -7.59 22.11
N ASP A 8 0.39 -7.05 23.26
CA ASP A 8 0.46 -5.62 23.57
C ASP A 8 1.58 -5.26 24.56
N LEU A 9 2.44 -6.22 24.93
CA LEU A 9 3.60 -5.92 25.76
C LEU A 9 4.71 -5.34 24.89
N ALA A 10 5.17 -4.14 25.28
CA ALA A 10 6.36 -3.55 24.69
C ALA A 10 7.54 -4.53 24.83
N CYS A 11 8.13 -4.90 23.69
CA CYS A 11 9.31 -5.74 23.69
C CYS A 11 10.50 -4.90 24.19
N ALA A 12 10.89 -5.12 25.44
CA ALA A 12 11.99 -4.40 26.08
C ALA A 12 13.33 -4.67 25.37
N GLN A 13 13.54 -5.89 24.85
CA GLN A 13 14.74 -6.24 24.07
C GLN A 13 14.88 -5.48 22.75
N CYS A 14 13.82 -4.88 22.24
CA CYS A 14 13.82 -4.14 20.98
C CYS A 14 13.48 -2.66 21.17
N ASP A 15 13.65 -2.14 22.39
CA ASP A 15 13.32 -0.75 22.77
C ASP A 15 11.90 -0.33 22.38
N ALA A 16 10.95 -1.26 22.45
CA ALA A 16 9.58 -1.11 21.99
C ALA A 16 9.41 -0.70 20.51
N SER A 17 10.50 -0.68 19.72
CA SER A 17 10.47 -0.30 18.31
C SER A 17 10.00 -1.43 17.40
N GLY A 18 10.14 -2.68 17.84
CA GLY A 18 9.89 -3.87 17.03
C GLY A 18 11.01 -4.18 16.02
N TRP A 19 12.17 -3.49 16.10
CA TRP A 19 13.31 -3.66 15.20
C TRP A 19 14.54 -4.14 15.95
N VAL A 20 15.20 -5.15 15.39
CA VAL A 20 16.44 -5.71 15.92
C VAL A 20 17.45 -5.95 14.79
N ALA A 21 18.74 -5.94 15.11
CA ALA A 21 19.79 -6.35 14.18
C ALA A 21 19.65 -7.85 13.85
N ALA A 22 19.78 -8.20 12.57
CA ALA A 22 19.55 -9.58 12.12
C ALA A 22 20.60 -10.55 12.69
N GLU A 23 21.85 -10.10 12.79
CA GLU A 23 22.96 -10.91 13.28
C GLU A 23 22.93 -11.17 14.79
N THR A 24 22.49 -10.21 15.61
CA THR A 24 22.61 -10.28 17.07
C THR A 24 21.28 -10.40 17.79
N GLY A 25 20.17 -10.09 17.12
CA GLY A 25 18.84 -10.01 17.73
C GLY A 25 18.69 -8.89 18.77
N GLN A 26 19.68 -7.99 18.88
CA GLN A 26 19.62 -6.84 19.79
C GLN A 26 18.86 -5.68 19.14
N ALA A 27 18.31 -4.78 19.96
CA ALA A 27 17.73 -3.52 19.49
C ALA A 27 18.68 -2.78 18.55
N LEU A 28 18.13 -2.19 17.48
CA LEU A 28 18.92 -1.35 16.59
C LEU A 28 19.36 -0.07 17.32
N PRO A 29 20.62 0.40 17.14
CA PRO A 29 21.05 1.70 17.62
C PRO A 29 20.13 2.80 17.09
N LEU A 30 19.90 3.86 17.89
CA LEU A 30 18.93 4.90 17.56
C LEU A 30 19.20 5.56 16.20
N GLU A 31 20.46 5.90 15.87
CA GLU A 31 20.77 6.50 14.57
C GLU A 31 20.43 5.59 13.38
N VAL A 32 20.61 4.28 13.55
CA VAL A 32 20.28 3.28 12.52
C VAL A 32 18.77 3.11 12.44
N LEU A 33 18.10 2.98 13.60
CA LEU A 33 16.66 2.78 13.70
C LEU A 33 15.89 3.92 13.02
N VAL A 34 16.26 5.18 13.26
CA VAL A 34 15.61 6.35 12.65
C VAL A 34 15.70 6.30 11.12
N THR A 35 16.88 5.94 10.60
CA THR A 35 17.11 5.82 9.15
C THR A 35 16.28 4.69 8.56
N GLN A 36 16.28 3.51 9.20
CA GLN A 36 15.49 2.35 8.76
C GLN A 36 13.99 2.63 8.75
N LEU A 37 13.47 3.25 9.81
CA LEU A 37 12.06 3.62 9.92
C LEU A 37 11.67 4.65 8.85
N SER A 38 12.51 5.65 8.60
CA SER A 38 12.25 6.66 7.56
C SER A 38 12.17 6.04 6.17
N MET A 39 13.07 5.12 5.83
CA MET A 39 13.05 4.41 4.56
C MET A 39 11.79 3.53 4.41
N ARG A 40 11.38 2.85 5.49
CA ARG A 40 10.17 2.01 5.49
C ARG A 40 8.90 2.83 5.36
N LEU A 41 8.81 3.97 6.05
CA LEU A 41 7.70 4.90 5.93
C LEU A 41 7.56 5.39 4.49
N GLN A 42 8.66 5.86 3.88
CA GLN A 42 8.66 6.29 2.47
C GLN A 42 8.29 5.16 1.50
N ALA A 43 8.63 3.90 1.80
CA ALA A 43 8.22 2.76 0.99
C ALA A 43 6.72 2.49 1.13
N ALA A 44 6.18 2.53 2.35
CA ALA A 44 4.76 2.36 2.62
C ALA A 44 3.92 3.48 1.96
N ASP A 45 4.36 4.74 2.08
CA ASP A 45 3.69 5.87 1.43
C ASP A 45 3.64 5.70 -0.10
N ARG A 46 4.74 5.26 -0.71
CA ARG A 46 4.77 4.95 -2.15
C ARG A 46 3.79 3.83 -2.53
N GLN A 47 3.68 2.78 -1.72
CA GLN A 47 2.72 1.70 -1.95
C GLN A 47 1.28 2.21 -1.82
N ILE A 48 0.98 3.01 -0.81
CA ILE A 48 -0.32 3.63 -0.61
C ILE A 48 -0.70 4.50 -1.82
N GLU A 49 0.21 5.35 -2.28
CA GLU A 49 -0.03 6.21 -3.45
C GLU A 49 -0.21 5.39 -4.73
N GLN A 50 0.47 4.26 -4.89
CA GLN A 50 0.22 3.34 -6.01
C GLN A 50 -1.19 2.73 -5.95
N LEU A 51 -1.67 2.38 -4.76
CA LEU A 51 -3.00 1.79 -4.56
C LEU A 51 -4.13 2.82 -4.71
N LYS A 52 -3.88 4.08 -4.34
CA LYS A 52 -4.84 5.19 -4.52
C LYS A 52 -4.98 5.62 -5.97
N ARG A 53 -3.95 5.42 -6.80
CA ARG A 53 -4.04 5.76 -8.22
C ARG A 53 -5.16 4.93 -8.85
N PRO A 54 -6.14 5.56 -9.51
CA PRO A 54 -7.17 4.81 -10.20
C PRO A 54 -6.49 3.85 -11.16
N ALA A 55 -6.89 2.57 -11.10
CA ALA A 55 -6.37 1.56 -11.99
C ALA A 55 -6.50 2.09 -13.41
N GLN A 56 -5.37 2.27 -14.11
CA GLN A 56 -5.41 2.60 -15.52
C GLN A 56 -6.10 1.44 -16.21
N MET A 57 -7.36 1.64 -16.58
CA MET A 57 -8.09 0.66 -17.38
C MET A 57 -7.35 0.56 -18.70
N THR A 58 -6.64 -0.53 -18.90
CA THR A 58 -5.89 -0.83 -20.12
C THR A 58 -6.60 -1.94 -20.89
N GLY A 59 -6.42 -1.96 -22.21
CA GLY A 59 -7.01 -2.98 -23.08
C GLY A 59 -8.52 -2.82 -23.32
N PRO A 60 -9.24 -3.90 -23.68
CA PRO A 60 -10.65 -3.84 -24.11
C PRO A 60 -11.59 -3.20 -23.07
N ALA A 61 -11.29 -3.34 -21.78
CA ALA A 61 -12.06 -2.72 -20.70
C ALA A 61 -12.09 -1.18 -20.80
N ALA A 62 -11.01 -0.57 -21.32
CA ALA A 62 -10.96 0.87 -21.59
C ALA A 62 -11.90 1.29 -22.72
N ILE A 63 -12.16 0.39 -23.68
CA ILE A 63 -13.04 0.63 -24.83
C ILE A 63 -14.51 0.48 -24.42
N TYR A 64 -14.84 -0.52 -23.59
CA TYR A 64 -16.21 -0.72 -23.08
C TYR A 64 -16.70 0.40 -22.16
N ASN A 65 -15.79 1.11 -21.49
CA ASN A 65 -16.13 2.27 -20.65
C ASN A 65 -16.19 3.60 -21.42
N GLN A 66 -15.93 3.59 -22.73
CA GLN A 66 -16.11 4.77 -23.56
C GLN A 66 -17.55 4.85 -24.07
N ASN A 67 -18.04 6.09 -24.19
CA ASN A 67 -19.30 6.38 -24.87
C ASN A 67 -19.29 5.81 -26.30
N ASN A 68 -20.32 5.06 -26.68
CA ASN A 68 -20.44 4.57 -28.04
C ASN A 68 -20.86 5.72 -28.97
N ARG A 69 -20.37 5.77 -30.21
CA ARG A 69 -20.76 6.82 -31.18
C ARG A 69 -21.60 6.27 -32.32
N ARG A 70 -22.43 5.26 -32.03
CA ARG A 70 -23.21 4.53 -33.05
C ARG A 70 -24.56 5.18 -33.34
N GLY A 71 -24.94 6.22 -32.60
CA GLY A 71 -26.18 6.97 -32.81
C GLY A 71 -26.08 7.99 -33.95
N ALA A 72 -27.23 8.54 -34.34
CA ALA A 72 -27.30 9.57 -35.38
C ALA A 72 -26.43 10.79 -35.02
N GLY A 73 -25.64 11.28 -35.98
CA GLY A 73 -24.70 12.38 -35.73
C GLY A 73 -23.54 12.04 -34.78
N GLY A 74 -23.26 10.76 -34.51
CA GLY A 74 -22.19 10.33 -33.60
C GLY A 74 -22.58 10.37 -32.12
N THR A 75 -23.88 10.43 -31.83
CA THR A 75 -24.43 10.36 -30.47
C THR A 75 -24.33 8.94 -29.88
N ASN A 76 -24.56 8.82 -28.57
CA ASN A 76 -24.70 7.52 -27.91
C ASN A 76 -25.93 6.78 -28.43
N TYR A 77 -25.74 5.53 -28.83
CA TYR A 77 -26.82 4.61 -29.19
C TYR A 77 -27.23 3.80 -27.96
N THR A 78 -28.51 3.88 -27.62
CA THR A 78 -29.21 2.98 -26.70
C THR A 78 -30.21 2.23 -27.59
N GLY A 79 -30.14 0.90 -27.62
CA GLY A 79 -30.88 0.08 -28.59
C GLY A 79 -32.30 -0.30 -28.15
N ASP A 80 -32.94 0.54 -27.33
CA ASP A 80 -34.28 0.40 -26.77
C ASP A 80 -35.38 1.05 -27.64
#